data_AF-A0A167DH45-F1
#
_entry.id   AF-A0A167DH45-F1
#
_cell.length_a   1.000
_cell.length_b   1.000
_cell.length_c   1.000
_cell.angle_alpha   90.00
_cell.angle_beta   90.00
_cell.angle_gamma   90.00
#
_symmetry.space_group_name_H-M   'P 1'
#
loop_
_entity.id
_entity.type
_entity.pdbx_description
1 polymer ?
#
loop_
_entity_poly.entity_id
_entity_poly.type
_entity_poly.pdbx_seq_one_letter_code
_entity_poly.pdbx_strand_id
1 'polypeptide(L)'
;MDVYESNCVDANHLMELNSGSVFCIPADEKIALPKELMDAIIDDAIAECERRGIKGKDITPFLLASVKEATGGQSVKTNVEFVKNNARIGARIAVALAALEVGVFF
;
A
#
# COMPACT_ATOMS: atom_id res chain seq x y z
N MET A 1 -6.70 -2.08 14.91
CA MET A 1 -5.55 -1.96 14.00
C MET A 1 -4.78 -0.71 14.42
N ASP A 2 -4.28 -0.71 15.67
CA ASP A 2 -3.51 0.42 16.25
C ASP A 2 -2.53 -0.12 17.30
N VAL A 3 -3.05 -0.80 18.33
CA VAL A 3 -2.28 -1.21 19.52
C VAL A 3 -1.31 -2.35 19.23
N TYR A 4 -1.73 -3.35 18.44
CA TYR A 4 -0.85 -4.48 18.11
C TYR A 4 0.31 -4.03 17.21
N GLU A 5 0.01 -3.16 16.25
CA GLU A 5 0.97 -2.63 15.29
C GLU A 5 2.00 -1.74 15.98
N SER A 6 1.58 -0.86 16.90
CA SER A 6 2.51 -0.05 17.70
C SER A 6 3.39 -0.92 18.59
N ASN A 7 2.86 -1.97 19.21
CA ASN A 7 3.64 -2.91 20.01
C ASN A 7 4.68 -3.68 19.17
N CYS A 8 4.36 -4.02 17.92
CA CYS A 8 5.33 -4.64 17.02
C CYS A 8 6.50 -3.70 16.69
N VAL A 9 6.22 -2.42 16.45
CA VAL A 9 7.26 -1.42 16.19
C VAL A 9 8.09 -1.17 17.45
N ASP A 10 7.45 -1.01 18.61
CA ASP A 10 8.13 -0.84 19.90
C ASP A 10 9.04 -2.02 20.24
N ALA A 11 8.54 -3.26 20.09
CA ALA A 11 9.35 -4.45 20.30
C ALA A 11 10.55 -4.53 19.35
N ASN A 12 10.38 -4.11 18.09
CA ASN A 12 11.47 -4.04 17.12
C ASN A 12 12.57 -3.07 17.57
N HIS A 13 12.18 -1.89 18.06
CA HIS A 13 13.09 -0.90 18.62
C HIS A 13 13.78 -1.40 19.90
N LEU A 14 13.02 -1.96 20.86
CA LEU A 14 13.54 -2.48 22.14
C LEU A 14 14.51 -3.65 21.97
N MET A 15 14.34 -4.45 20.92
CA MET A 15 15.23 -5.56 20.58
C MET A 15 16.39 -5.15 19.67
N GLU A 16 16.53 -3.84 19.37
CA GLU A 16 17.55 -3.28 18.49
C GLU A 16 17.57 -3.94 17.10
N LEU A 17 16.40 -4.36 16.61
CA LEU A 17 16.27 -4.96 15.30
C LEU A 17 16.30 -3.85 14.24
N ASN A 18 17.30 -3.86 13.37
CA ASN A 18 17.42 -2.87 12.28
C ASN A 18 16.55 -3.25 11.07
N SER A 19 15.26 -3.52 11.30
CA SER A 19 14.32 -3.96 10.27
C SER A 19 13.01 -3.15 10.29
N GLY A 20 12.36 -3.05 9.12
CA GLY A 20 11.06 -2.39 9.01
C GLY A 20 9.89 -3.35 9.25
N SER A 21 8.76 -2.79 9.69
CA SER A 21 7.47 -3.48 9.73
C SER A 21 6.59 -3.04 8.55
N VAL A 22 5.97 -4.00 7.85
CA VAL A 22 5.02 -3.72 6.76
C VAL A 22 3.61 -4.12 7.20
N PHE A 23 2.74 -3.13 7.32
CA PHE A 23 1.32 -3.34 7.68
C PHE A 23 0.45 -3.19 6.43
N CYS A 24 -0.09 -4.31 5.96
CA CYS A 24 -0.98 -4.33 4.80
C CYS A 24 -2.40 -3.95 5.20
N ILE A 25 -2.85 -2.79 4.74
CA ILE A 25 -4.17 -2.26 5.03
C ILE A 25 -5.08 -2.54 3.84
N PRO A 26 -6.15 -3.35 4.01
CA PRO A 26 -7.07 -3.61 2.92
C PRO A 26 -7.86 -2.35 2.55
N ALA A 27 -8.23 -2.31 1.28
CA ALA A 27 -9.22 -1.40 0.73
C ALA A 27 -10.58 -1.58 1.41
N ASP A 28 -11.38 -0.50 1.44
CA ASP A 28 -12.83 -0.67 1.60
C ASP A 28 -13.37 -1.35 0.31
N GLU A 29 -14.13 -2.43 0.48
CA GLU A 29 -14.72 -3.21 -0.61
C GLU A 29 -15.54 -2.33 -1.57
N LYS A 30 -16.14 -1.24 -1.08
CA LYS A 30 -16.97 -0.32 -1.88
C LYS A 30 -16.20 0.43 -2.97
N ILE A 31 -14.88 0.57 -2.80
CA ILE A 31 -14.01 1.30 -3.74
C ILE A 31 -13.02 0.40 -4.46
N ALA A 32 -12.93 -0.88 -4.05
CA ALA A 32 -12.04 -1.86 -4.65
C ALA A 32 -12.50 -2.19 -6.08
N LEU A 33 -11.53 -2.33 -6.98
CA LEU A 33 -11.79 -2.83 -8.33
C LEU A 33 -11.88 -4.36 -8.31
N PRO A 34 -12.73 -4.98 -9.17
CA PRO A 34 -12.81 -6.43 -9.26
C PRO A 34 -11.45 -7.05 -9.55
N LYS A 35 -11.13 -8.14 -8.85
CA LYS A 35 -9.83 -8.81 -8.98
C LYS A 35 -9.61 -9.29 -10.41
N GLU A 36 -10.60 -9.93 -10.99
CA GLU A 36 -10.53 -10.53 -12.32
C GLU A 36 -10.27 -9.47 -13.41
N LEU A 37 -10.84 -8.27 -13.23
CA LEU A 37 -10.60 -7.13 -14.10
C LEU A 37 -9.14 -6.65 -13.97
N MET A 38 -8.65 -6.50 -12.74
CA MET A 38 -7.30 -6.02 -12.48
C MET A 38 -6.23 -7.00 -12.96
N ASP A 39 -6.42 -8.30 -12.72
CA ASP A 39 -5.52 -9.35 -13.17
C ASP A 39 -5.39 -9.33 -14.70
N ALA A 40 -6.51 -9.29 -15.43
CA ALA A 40 -6.50 -9.23 -16.89
C ALA A 40 -5.74 -8.01 -17.44
N ILE A 41 -5.98 -6.83 -16.86
CA ILE A 41 -5.28 -5.59 -17.27
C ILE A 41 -3.78 -5.67 -17.00
N ILE A 42 -3.37 -6.23 -15.86
CA ILE A 42 -1.97 -6.37 -15.47
C ILE A 42 -1.26 -7.36 -16.40
N ASP A 43 -1.88 -8.51 -16.67
CA ASP A 43 -1.32 -9.54 -17.55
C ASP A 43 -1.12 -9.00 -18.97
N ASP A 44 -2.10 -8.28 -19.51
CA ASP A 44 -1.99 -7.61 -20.81
C ASP A 44 -0.86 -6.58 -20.84
N ALA A 45 -0.70 -5.79 -19.77
CA ALA A 45 0.35 -4.79 -19.67
C ALA A 45 1.75 -5.42 -19.54
N ILE A 46 1.88 -6.55 -18.85
CA ILE A 46 3.14 -7.30 -18.76
C ILE A 46 3.51 -7.87 -20.14
N ALA A 47 2.57 -8.50 -20.83
CA ALA A 47 2.80 -9.02 -22.18
C ALA A 47 3.22 -7.90 -23.16
N GLU A 48 2.66 -6.70 -23.02
CA GLU A 48 3.05 -5.54 -23.82
C GLU A 48 4.44 -5.01 -23.47
N CYS A 49 4.85 -5.04 -22.19
CA CYS A 49 6.22 -4.72 -21.79
C CYS A 49 7.22 -5.64 -22.50
N GLU A 50 6.93 -6.95 -22.54
CA GLU A 50 7.77 -7.94 -23.20
C GLU A 50 7.87 -7.68 -24.71
N ARG A 51 6.73 -7.50 -25.38
CA ARG A 51 6.68 -7.20 -26.83
C ARG A 51 7.47 -5.95 -27.20
N ARG A 52 7.42 -4.92 -26.36
CA ARG A 52 8.08 -3.62 -26.59
C ARG A 52 9.50 -3.54 -26.02
N GLY A 53 9.96 -4.57 -25.31
CA GLY A 53 11.27 -4.58 -24.67
C GLY A 53 11.42 -3.59 -23.51
N ILE A 54 10.32 -3.20 -22.85
CA ILE A 54 10.32 -2.34 -21.67
C ILE A 54 10.87 -3.14 -20.48
N LYS A 55 11.91 -2.63 -19.81
CA LYS A 55 12.66 -3.38 -18.79
C LYS A 55 13.06 -2.52 -17.59
N GLY A 56 13.39 -3.20 -16.49
CA GLY A 56 13.92 -2.56 -15.29
C GLY A 56 12.96 -1.53 -14.71
N LYS A 57 13.49 -0.35 -14.36
CA LYS A 57 12.73 0.73 -13.72
C LYS A 57 11.56 1.26 -14.55
N ASP A 58 11.53 0.99 -15.86
CA ASP A 58 10.50 1.50 -16.76
C ASP A 58 9.23 0.63 -16.75
N ILE A 59 9.28 -0.58 -16.16
CA ILE A 59 8.13 -1.49 -16.03
C ILE A 59 7.04 -0.86 -15.16
N THR A 60 7.38 -0.39 -13.96
CA THR A 60 6.39 0.17 -13.01
C THR A 60 5.61 1.36 -13.57
N PRO A 61 6.24 2.42 -14.12
CA PRO A 61 5.48 3.54 -14.68
C PRO A 61 4.64 3.12 -15.89
N PHE A 62 5.10 2.14 -16.68
CA PHE A 62 4.31 1.59 -17.79
C PHE A 62 3.04 0.87 -17.28
N LEU A 63 3.18 -0.08 -16.34
CA LEU A 63 2.04 -0.81 -15.79
C LEU A 63 1.00 0.14 -15.19
N LEU A 64 1.44 1.13 -14.41
CA LEU A 64 0.54 2.10 -13.80
C LEU A 64 -0.18 2.97 -14.84
N ALA A 65 0.49 3.34 -15.94
CA ALA A 65 -0.14 4.05 -17.04
C ALA A 65 -1.20 3.19 -17.76
N SER A 66 -0.87 1.93 -18.07
CA SER A 66 -1.79 0.98 -18.70
C SER A 66 -3.02 0.71 -17.82
N VAL A 67 -2.83 0.53 -16.52
CA VAL A 67 -3.92 0.35 -15.54
C VAL A 67 -4.80 1.60 -15.44
N LYS A 68 -4.20 2.79 -15.50
CA LYS A 68 -4.98 4.05 -15.54
C LYS A 68 -5.81 4.14 -16.81
N GLU A 69 -5.23 3.85 -17.97
CA GLU A 69 -5.90 3.92 -19.27
C GLU A 69 -7.05 2.92 -19.37
N ALA A 70 -6.79 1.64 -19.09
CA ALA A 70 -7.75 0.55 -19.20
C ALA A 70 -8.95 0.70 -18.24
N THR A 71 -8.76 1.38 -17.10
CA THR A 71 -9.85 1.63 -16.13
C THR A 71 -10.51 3.00 -16.29
N GLY A 72 -10.17 3.78 -17.32
CA GLY A 72 -10.69 5.13 -17.51
C GLY A 72 -10.37 6.07 -16.33
N GLY A 73 -9.25 5.82 -15.64
CA GLY A 73 -8.83 6.56 -14.45
C GLY A 73 -9.48 6.13 -13.13
N GLN A 74 -10.35 5.11 -13.12
CA GLN A 74 -10.94 4.61 -11.87
C GLN A 74 -9.88 4.04 -10.92
N SER A 75 -8.85 3.37 -11.44
CA SER A 75 -7.72 2.87 -10.63
C SER A 75 -7.00 3.99 -9.87
N VAL A 76 -6.87 5.18 -10.47
CA VAL A 76 -6.26 6.34 -9.83
C VAL A 76 -7.12 6.83 -8.68
N LYS A 77 -8.44 6.90 -8.86
CA LYS A 77 -9.38 7.29 -7.79
C LYS A 77 -9.33 6.31 -6.62
N THR A 78 -9.38 5.02 -6.91
CA THR A 78 -9.25 3.95 -5.90
C THR A 78 -7.91 4.06 -5.15
N ASN A 79 -6.79 4.26 -5.87
CA ASN A 79 -5.47 4.39 -5.25
C ASN A 79 -5.35 5.63 -4.35
N VAL A 80 -5.98 6.76 -4.71
CA VAL A 80 -6.02 7.96 -3.85
C VAL A 80 -6.73 7.66 -2.53
N GLU A 81 -7.85 6.95 -2.56
CA GLU A 81 -8.55 6.55 -1.34
C GLU A 81 -7.75 5.53 -0.52
N PHE A 82 -6.99 4.64 -1.15
CA PHE A 82 -6.07 3.74 -0.44
C PHE A 82 -4.97 4.51 0.29
N VAL A 83 -4.33 5.47 -0.38
CA VAL A 83 -3.29 6.30 0.25
C VAL A 83 -3.84 7.06 1.44
N LYS A 84 -5.07 7.62 1.34
CA LYS A 84 -5.73 8.28 2.47
C LYS A 84 -6.00 7.32 3.63
N ASN A 85 -6.45 6.10 3.35
CA ASN A 85 -6.69 5.10 4.39
C ASN A 85 -5.38 4.68 5.08
N ASN A 86 -4.34 4.45 4.29
CA ASN A 86 -3.00 4.11 4.79
C ASN A 86 -2.43 5.23 5.66
N ALA A 87 -2.57 6.49 5.24
CA ALA A 87 -2.14 7.65 6.03
C ALA A 87 -2.91 7.74 7.37
N ARG A 88 -4.23 7.50 7.36
CA ARG A 88 -5.05 7.52 8.58
C ARG A 88 -4.60 6.46 9.59
N ILE A 89 -4.38 5.23 9.14
CA ILE A 89 -3.95 4.14 10.03
C ILE A 89 -2.50 4.35 10.48
N GLY A 90 -1.61 4.77 9.58
CA GLY A 90 -0.23 5.12 9.93
C GLY A 90 -0.16 6.19 11.02
N ALA A 91 -1.00 7.23 10.93
CA ALA A 91 -1.09 8.26 11.96
C ALA A 91 -1.58 7.71 13.32
N ARG A 92 -2.55 6.80 13.32
CA ARG A 92 -3.04 6.17 14.56
C ARG A 92 -1.98 5.28 15.20
N ILE A 93 -1.24 4.49 14.41
CA ILE A 93 -0.11 3.67 14.87
C ILE A 93 0.97 4.57 15.49
N ALA A 94 1.31 5.68 14.83
CA ALA A 94 2.32 6.63 15.33
C ALA A 94 1.91 7.26 16.68
N VAL A 95 0.65 7.64 16.85
CA VAL A 95 0.13 8.16 18.13
C VAL A 95 0.17 7.09 19.23
N ALA A 96 -0.23 5.85 18.92
CA ALA A 96 -0.18 4.74 19.87
C ALA A 96 1.26 4.39 20.27
N LEU A 97 2.20 4.39 19.32
CA LEU A 97 3.62 4.18 19.59
C LEU A 97 4.19 5.28 20.50
N ALA A 98 3.90 6.55 20.20
CA ALA A 98 4.35 7.67 21.04
C ALA A 98 3.82 7.57 22.49
N ALA A 99 2.59 7.08 22.68
CA ALA A 99 2.04 6.84 24.01
C ALA A 99 2.83 5.76 24.79
N LEU A 100 3.27 4.70 24.10
CA LEU A 100 4.11 3.64 24.69
C LEU A 100 5.50 4.15 25.06
N GLU A 101 6.15 4.90 24.16
CA GLU A 101 7.53 5.38 24.35
C GLU A 101 7.64 6.48 25.41
N VAL A 102 6.63 7.36 25.52
CA VAL A 102 6.62 8.49 26.47
C VAL A 102 5.98 8.10 27.82
N GLY A 103 5.38 6.90 27.92
CA GLY A 103 4.73 6.42 29.14
C GLY A 103 3.42 7.16 29.50
N VAL A 104 2.75 7.74 28.50
CA VAL A 104 1.51 8.51 28.69
C VAL A 104 0.33 7.70 28.17
N PHE A 105 -0.50 7.19 29.07
CA PHE A 105 -1.74 6.48 28.74
C PHE A 105 -2.91 7.46 28.69
N PHE A 106 -3.64 7.48 27.56
CA PHE A 106 -4.90 8.24 27.39
C PHE A 106 -6.11 7.34 27.57
#